data_AF-A0A497G721-F1
#
_entry.id   AF-A0A497G721-F1
#
_cell.length_a   1.000
_cell.length_b   1.000
_cell.length_c   1.000
_cell.angle_alpha   90.00
_cell.angle_beta   90.00
_cell.angle_gamma   90.00
#
_symmetry.space_group_name_H-M   'P 1'
#
loop_
_entity.id
_entity.type
_entity.pdbx_description
1 polymer ?
#
loop_
_entity_poly.entity_id
_entity_poly.type
_entity_poly.pdbx_seq_one_letter_code
_entity_poly.pdbx_strand_id
1 'polypeptide(L)'
;MKAIFLMLVGGYPQEHRIPKEEFRKVMKALEITGEEEALLMGVDHEKIPRLYLYSEFWHQFYTVAKYGDEELGIPSDKLFGREEAELALTHAKQCYSLADSLRYYLERRGSLGQ
;
A
#
# COMPACT_ATOMS: atom_id res chain seq x y z
N MET A 1 0.66 1.75 -2.15
CA MET A 1 0.76 2.56 -0.91
C MET A 1 1.15 4.01 -1.16
N LYS A 2 2.28 4.32 -1.81
CA LYS A 2 2.67 5.74 -2.07
C LYS A 2 1.58 6.58 -2.77
N ALA A 3 0.85 5.99 -3.73
CA ALA A 3 -0.28 6.67 -4.37
C ALA A 3 -1.41 7.03 -3.38
N ILE A 4 -1.76 6.12 -2.46
CA ILE A 4 -2.77 6.38 -1.42
C ILE A 4 -2.33 7.53 -0.52
N PHE A 5 -1.05 7.55 -0.14
CA PHE A 5 -0.45 8.67 0.59
C PHE A 5 -0.57 9.99 -0.18
N LEU A 6 -0.17 10.01 -1.44
CA LEU A 6 -0.26 11.20 -2.29
C LEU A 6 -1.69 11.74 -2.35
N MET A 7 -2.69 10.87 -2.52
CA MET A 7 -4.10 11.26 -2.65
C MET A 7 -4.75 11.71 -1.33
N LEU A 8 -4.42 11.07 -0.20
CA LEU A 8 -5.05 11.37 1.09
C LEU A 8 -4.31 12.42 1.91
N VAL A 9 -2.99 12.55 1.71
CA VAL A 9 -2.11 13.39 2.54
C VAL A 9 -1.40 14.47 1.72
N GLY A 10 -1.45 14.42 0.38
CA GLY A 10 -0.81 15.40 -0.50
C GLY A 10 0.71 15.19 -0.70
N GLY A 11 1.25 14.05 -0.25
CA GLY A 11 2.66 13.69 -0.38
C GLY A 11 2.93 12.26 0.08
N TYR A 12 4.13 11.74 -0.16
CA TYR A 12 4.50 10.37 0.22
C TYR A 12 5.96 10.25 0.69
N PRO A 13 6.28 9.30 1.59
CA PRO A 13 7.65 9.05 2.00
C PRO A 13 8.50 8.50 0.84
N GLN A 14 9.70 9.06 0.64
CA GLN A 14 10.60 8.63 -0.45
C GLN A 14 11.23 7.26 -0.20
N GLU A 15 11.36 6.87 1.07
CA GLU A 15 11.87 5.58 1.48
C GLU A 15 11.08 4.39 0.89
N HIS A 16 11.72 3.22 0.83
CA HIS A 16 11.08 1.98 0.39
C HIS A 16 10.10 1.43 1.42
N ARG A 17 10.41 1.64 2.70
CA ARG A 17 9.55 1.33 3.84
C ARG A 17 8.69 2.53 4.18
N ILE A 18 7.51 2.30 4.77
CA ILE A 18 6.64 3.38 5.24
C ILE A 18 6.68 3.38 6.78
N PRO A 19 7.34 4.37 7.41
CA PRO A 19 7.36 4.48 8.86
C PRO A 19 5.94 4.57 9.44
N LYS A 20 5.74 4.03 10.65
CA LYS A 20 4.43 4.08 11.33
C LYS A 20 3.97 5.53 11.54
N GLU A 21 4.92 6.41 11.86
CA GLU A 21 4.72 7.85 12.03
C GLU A 21 4.14 8.50 10.77
N GLU A 22 4.64 8.11 9.60
CA GLU A 22 4.10 8.57 8.31
C GLU A 22 2.70 8.00 8.08
N PHE A 23 2.49 6.71 8.37
CA PHE A 23 1.19 6.08 8.20
C PHE A 23 0.10 6.65 9.12
N ARG A 24 0.45 7.17 10.30
CA ARG A 24 -0.51 7.90 11.16
C ARG A 24 -1.16 9.09 10.44
N LYS A 25 -0.47 9.72 9.48
CA LYS A 25 -1.03 10.84 8.70
C LYS A 25 -2.19 10.37 7.82
N VAL A 26 -2.08 9.18 7.23
CA VAL A 26 -3.16 8.56 6.44
C VAL A 26 -4.36 8.26 7.34
N MET A 27 -4.14 7.64 8.51
CA MET A 27 -5.24 7.34 9.43
C MET A 27 -5.97 8.61 9.88
N LYS A 28 -5.23 9.67 10.22
CA LYS A 28 -5.82 10.96 10.58
C LYS A 28 -6.61 11.59 9.42
N ALA A 29 -6.14 11.48 8.18
CA ALA A 29 -6.87 11.98 7.02
C ALA A 29 -8.21 11.26 6.82
N LEU A 30 -8.24 9.94 7.04
CA LEU A 30 -9.47 9.13 7.00
C LEU A 30 -10.44 9.50 8.12
N GLU A 31 -9.94 9.70 9.35
CA GLU A 31 -10.74 10.18 10.48
C GLU A 31 -11.40 11.54 10.19
N ILE A 32 -10.66 12.47 9.58
CA ILE A 32 -11.19 13.79 9.19
C ILE A 32 -12.23 13.68 8.06
N THR A 33 -12.00 12.77 7.12
CA THR A 33 -12.91 12.54 5.98
C THR A 33 -14.28 12.04 6.44
N GLY A 34 -14.31 11.23 7.50
CA GLY A 34 -15.54 10.61 8.02
C GLY A 34 -15.97 9.39 7.21
N GLU A 35 -16.74 8.48 7.84
CA GLU A 35 -17.09 7.17 7.26
C GLU A 35 -17.98 7.28 6.01
N GLU A 36 -18.90 8.22 5.97
CA GLU A 36 -19.83 8.38 4.85
C GLU A 36 -19.10 8.81 3.57
N GLU A 37 -18.23 9.79 3.66
CA GLU A 37 -17.43 10.25 2.53
C GLU A 37 -16.41 9.19 2.09
N ALA A 38 -15.80 8.48 3.04
CA ALA A 38 -14.92 7.36 2.73
C ALA A 38 -15.63 6.23 1.98
N LEU A 39 -16.88 5.95 2.33
CA LEU A 39 -17.71 4.99 1.60
C LEU A 39 -17.95 5.44 0.15
N LEU A 40 -18.20 6.74 -0.07
CA LEU A 40 -18.32 7.32 -1.42
C LEU A 40 -17.00 7.25 -2.21
N MET A 41 -15.87 7.31 -1.52
CA MET A 41 -14.53 7.10 -2.10
C MET A 41 -14.27 5.63 -2.48
N GLY A 42 -15.18 4.71 -2.16
CA GLY A 42 -14.94 3.27 -2.27
C GLY A 42 -13.84 2.80 -1.33
N VAL A 43 -13.59 3.56 -0.26
CA VAL A 43 -12.56 3.30 0.74
C VAL A 43 -13.22 2.65 1.95
N ASP A 44 -12.74 1.46 2.24
CA ASP A 44 -13.05 0.80 3.51
C ASP A 44 -11.93 1.15 4.50
N HIS A 45 -12.30 1.93 5.53
CA HIS A 45 -11.38 2.35 6.59
C HIS A 45 -10.66 1.17 7.26
N GLU A 46 -11.29 0.00 7.35
CA GLU A 46 -10.68 -1.19 7.96
C GLU A 46 -9.67 -1.87 7.03
N LYS A 47 -9.79 -1.67 5.70
CA LYS A 47 -8.86 -2.25 4.73
C LYS A 47 -7.53 -1.51 4.67
N ILE A 48 -7.50 -0.20 4.92
CA ILE A 48 -6.26 0.60 4.84
C ILE A 48 -5.18 0.14 5.82
N PRO A 49 -5.47 -0.05 7.13
CA PRO A 49 -4.50 -0.61 8.08
C PRO A 49 -3.96 -1.98 7.65
N ARG A 50 -4.82 -2.82 7.06
CA ARG A 50 -4.44 -4.15 6.58
C ARG A 50 -3.47 -4.07 5.39
N LEU A 51 -3.72 -3.17 4.44
CA LEU A 51 -2.81 -2.93 3.32
C LEU A 51 -1.45 -2.38 3.77
N TYR A 52 -1.43 -1.55 4.80
CA TYR A 52 -0.19 -1.11 5.43
C TYR A 52 0.58 -2.29 6.04
N LEU A 53 -0.12 -3.14 6.81
CA LEU A 53 0.48 -4.36 7.35
C LEU A 53 1.09 -5.24 6.24
N TYR A 54 0.39 -5.43 5.12
CA TYR A 54 0.91 -6.20 4.00
C TYR A 54 2.15 -5.55 3.38
N SER A 55 2.19 -4.22 3.28
CA SER A 55 3.37 -3.52 2.77
C SER A 55 4.58 -3.72 3.69
N GLU A 56 4.38 -3.68 5.01
CA GLU A 56 5.45 -3.92 5.99
C GLU A 56 5.91 -5.38 5.98
N PHE A 57 4.97 -6.32 5.84
CA PHE A 57 5.25 -7.75 5.73
C PHE A 57 6.12 -8.05 4.52
N TRP A 58 5.72 -7.61 3.33
CA TRP A 58 6.49 -7.86 2.10
C TRP A 58 7.80 -7.09 2.04
N HIS A 59 7.89 -5.95 2.73
CA HIS A 59 9.14 -5.19 2.83
C HIS A 59 10.28 -5.99 3.48
N GLN A 60 9.97 -6.88 4.44
CA GLN A 60 10.98 -7.74 5.08
C GLN A 60 11.72 -8.64 4.07
N PHE A 61 11.05 -8.99 2.97
CA PHE A 61 11.57 -9.89 1.96
C PHE A 61 12.19 -9.16 0.76
N TYR A 62 12.17 -7.82 0.72
CA TYR A 62 12.56 -7.05 -0.48
C TYR A 62 13.97 -7.39 -0.97
N THR A 63 14.96 -7.38 -0.06
CA THR A 63 16.36 -7.66 -0.40
C THR A 63 16.54 -9.13 -0.78
N VAL A 64 16.00 -10.04 0.02
CA VAL A 64 16.12 -11.49 -0.18
C VAL A 64 15.43 -11.95 -1.48
N ALA A 65 14.27 -11.39 -1.81
CA ALA A 65 13.58 -11.67 -3.07
C ALA A 65 14.35 -11.18 -4.29
N LYS A 66 15.22 -10.18 -4.13
CA LYS A 66 16.02 -9.62 -5.23
C LYS A 66 17.34 -10.35 -5.42
N TYR A 67 18.03 -10.66 -4.33
CA TYR A 67 19.42 -11.13 -4.39
C TYR A 67 19.62 -12.57 -3.88
N GLY A 68 18.63 -13.13 -3.21
CA GLY A 68 18.76 -14.41 -2.51
C GLY A 68 19.36 -14.25 -1.12
N ASP A 69 19.84 -15.35 -0.56
CA ASP A 69 20.63 -15.38 0.66
C ASP A 69 22.10 -15.60 0.26
N GLU A 70 22.86 -14.51 0.20
CA GLU A 70 24.27 -14.53 -0.21
C GLU A 70 25.16 -15.26 0.81
N GLU A 71 24.81 -15.22 2.10
CA GLU A 71 25.57 -15.88 3.16
C GLU A 71 25.43 -17.41 3.09
N LEU A 72 24.23 -17.89 2.75
CA LEU A 72 23.94 -19.31 2.58
C LEU A 72 24.16 -19.80 1.13
N GLY A 73 24.47 -18.91 0.19
CA GLY A 73 24.65 -19.23 -1.22
C GLY A 73 23.36 -19.68 -1.92
N ILE A 74 22.20 -19.22 -1.45
CA ILE A 74 20.89 -19.61 -1.98
C ILE A 74 20.38 -18.51 -2.92
N PRO A 75 20.16 -18.80 -4.22
CA PRO A 75 19.66 -17.80 -5.15
C PRO A 75 18.17 -17.48 -4.90
N SER A 76 17.76 -16.27 -5.29
CA SER A 76 16.39 -15.75 -5.04
C SER A 76 15.28 -16.59 -5.68
N ASP A 77 15.54 -17.21 -6.82
CA ASP A 77 14.59 -18.05 -7.56
C ASP A 77 14.21 -19.36 -6.84
N LYS A 78 14.91 -19.69 -5.74
CA LYS A 78 14.64 -20.87 -4.91
C LYS A 78 13.95 -20.58 -3.58
N LEU A 79 13.79 -19.31 -3.21
CA LEU A 79 13.34 -18.93 -1.86
C LEU A 79 11.83 -18.77 -1.71
N PHE A 80 11.12 -18.47 -2.81
CA PHE A 80 9.67 -18.26 -2.79
C PHE A 80 8.99 -19.23 -3.74
N GLY A 81 7.98 -19.94 -3.23
CA GLY A 81 7.16 -20.84 -4.00
C GLY A 81 5.96 -20.15 -4.63
N ARG A 82 5.07 -20.96 -5.21
CA ARG A 82 3.84 -20.48 -5.83
C ARG A 82 2.90 -19.80 -4.83
N GLU A 83 2.81 -20.34 -3.63
CA GLU A 83 1.86 -19.88 -2.60
C GLU A 83 2.21 -18.47 -2.11
N GLU A 84 3.49 -18.21 -1.82
CA GLU A 84 3.96 -16.89 -1.43
C GLU A 84 3.78 -15.88 -2.57
N ALA A 85 4.07 -16.28 -3.81
CA ALA A 85 3.90 -15.43 -4.98
C ALA A 85 2.42 -15.06 -5.23
N GLU A 86 1.51 -16.02 -5.11
CA GLU A 86 0.06 -15.80 -5.25
C GLU A 86 -0.49 -14.91 -4.15
N LEU A 87 -0.01 -15.08 -2.90
CA LEU A 87 -0.37 -14.22 -1.78
C LEU A 87 0.16 -12.78 -1.98
N ALA A 88 1.40 -12.63 -2.43
CA ALA A 88 2.00 -11.33 -2.74
C ALA A 88 1.20 -10.59 -3.81
N LEU A 89 0.86 -11.29 -4.89
CA LEU A 89 0.04 -10.76 -5.97
C LEU A 89 -1.36 -10.36 -5.48
N THR A 90 -1.97 -11.16 -4.62
CA THR A 90 -3.29 -10.87 -4.03
C THR A 90 -3.25 -9.58 -3.20
N HIS A 91 -2.27 -9.44 -2.30
CA HIS A 91 -2.09 -8.22 -1.51
C HIS A 91 -1.80 -6.99 -2.38
N ALA A 92 -0.97 -7.14 -3.42
CA ALA A 92 -0.68 -6.07 -4.37
C ALA A 92 -1.93 -5.62 -5.14
N LYS A 93 -2.76 -6.56 -5.62
CA LYS A 93 -4.03 -6.27 -6.29
C LYS A 93 -5.01 -5.52 -5.39
N GLN A 94 -5.11 -5.90 -4.12
CA GLN A 94 -5.94 -5.18 -3.14
C GLN A 94 -5.44 -3.75 -2.93
N CYS A 95 -4.13 -3.55 -2.84
CA CYS A 95 -3.53 -2.21 -2.71
C CYS A 95 -3.80 -1.36 -3.96
N TYR A 96 -3.64 -1.95 -5.15
CA TYR A 96 -3.93 -1.28 -6.42
C TYR A 96 -5.42 -0.90 -6.53
N SER A 97 -6.32 -1.84 -6.26
CA SER A 97 -7.77 -1.60 -6.36
C SER A 97 -8.23 -0.44 -5.47
N LEU A 98 -7.72 -0.35 -4.24
CA LEU A 98 -8.03 0.78 -3.38
C LEU A 98 -7.49 2.11 -3.93
N ALA A 99 -6.25 2.12 -4.41
CA ALA A 99 -5.67 3.33 -5.00
C ALA A 99 -6.43 3.78 -6.26
N ASP A 100 -6.92 2.83 -7.06
CA ASP A 100 -7.70 3.14 -8.25
C ASP A 100 -9.08 3.70 -7.91
N SER A 101 -9.76 3.15 -6.89
CA SER A 101 -11.03 3.72 -6.37
C SER A 101 -10.85 5.16 -5.91
N LEU A 102 -9.79 5.43 -5.14
CA LEU A 102 -9.45 6.77 -4.68
C LEU A 102 -9.23 7.74 -5.83
N ARG A 103 -8.42 7.33 -6.83
CA ARG A 103 -8.14 8.12 -8.02
C ARG A 103 -9.42 8.46 -8.77
N TYR A 104 -10.25 7.46 -9.03
CA TYR A 104 -11.50 7.62 -9.77
C TYR A 104 -12.47 8.59 -9.08
N TYR A 105 -12.58 8.48 -7.76
CA TYR A 105 -13.38 9.38 -6.96
C TYR A 105 -12.87 10.83 -7.04
N LEU A 106 -11.56 11.04 -6.89
CA LEU A 106 -10.95 12.38 -6.94
C LEU A 106 -11.06 13.02 -8.34
N GLU A 107 -10.96 12.23 -9.40
CA GLU A 107 -11.21 12.68 -10.78
C GLU A 107 -12.64 13.16 -10.96
N ARG A 108 -13.63 12.44 -10.42
CA ARG A 108 -15.05 12.82 -10.48
C ARG A 108 -15.37 14.10 -9.69
N ARG A 109 -14.65 14.36 -8.60
CA ARG A 109 -14.79 15.59 -7.80
C ARG A 109 -14.05 16.80 -8.40
N GLY A 110 -13.33 16.64 -9.51
CA GLY A 110 -12.50 17.68 -10.12
C GLY A 110 -11.26 18.04 -9.29
N SER A 111 -10.86 17.17 -8.34
CA SER A 111 -9.79 17.43 -7.37
C SER A 111 -8.41 16.96 -7.84
N LEU A 112 -8.32 16.29 -9.00
CA LEU A 112 -7.07 15.85 -9.63
C LEU A 112 -6.60 16.78 -10.78
N GLY A 113 -7.16 17.99 -10.86
CA GLY A 113 -6.79 19.00 -11.85
C GLY A 113 -6.61 20.38 -11.23
N GLN A 114 -5.45 20.63 -10.62
CA GLN A 114 -4.80 21.93 -10.44
C GLN A 114 -3.37 21.74 -9.94
#